data_AF-A0A162FTX0-F1
#
_entry.id   AF-A0A162FTX0-F1
#
_cell.length_a   1.000
_cell.length_b   1.000
_cell.length_c   1.000
_cell.angle_alpha   90.00
_cell.angle_beta   90.00
_cell.angle_gamma   90.00
#
_symmetry.space_group_name_H-M   'P 1'
#
loop_
_entity.id
_entity.type
_entity.pdbx_description
1 polymer ?
#
loop_
_entity_poly.entity_id
_entity_poly.type
_entity_poly.pdbx_seq_one_letter_code
_entity_poly.pdbx_strand_id
1 'polypeptide(L)'
;MKRNKAILASASILFTLLAGCSPASLPSAELTVQDYEKINRSPVLDEQAIKQFQYDLYECGTDNEFCQGKVMYSFYNKAFLSEGFSQVQTAITYSSWAASMKNAEVNDGAMLVLAQKWAQALMGVYTCVGSVECTNWLVSEQGVSEAQITELKDIINKANS
;
A
#
# COMPACT_ATOMS: atom_id res chain seq x y z
N MET A 1 8.13 -22.87 -66.08
CA MET A 1 8.54 -21.45 -66.24
C MET A 1 8.03 -20.65 -65.05
N LYS A 2 8.94 -19.82 -64.50
CA LYS A 2 8.78 -18.65 -63.60
C LYS A 2 7.94 -18.79 -62.31
N ARG A 3 8.71 -18.97 -61.22
CA ARG A 3 8.48 -18.45 -59.87
C ARG A 3 8.22 -16.95 -59.91
N ASN A 4 7.24 -16.46 -59.15
CA ASN A 4 7.29 -15.11 -58.59
C ASN A 4 7.29 -15.22 -57.07
N LYS A 5 8.46 -14.89 -56.51
CA LYS A 5 8.67 -14.59 -55.10
C LYS A 5 8.26 -13.15 -54.88
N ALA A 6 7.52 -12.88 -53.82
CA ALA A 6 7.58 -11.60 -53.13
C ALA A 6 7.73 -11.91 -51.63
N ILE A 7 8.97 -11.80 -51.18
CA ILE A 7 9.37 -11.64 -49.77
C ILE A 7 9.43 -10.13 -49.56
N LEU A 8 8.85 -9.61 -48.48
CA LEU A 8 9.28 -8.42 -47.70
C LEU A 8 8.13 -8.14 -46.71
N ALA A 9 8.18 -8.62 -45.46
CA ALA A 9 9.02 -8.21 -44.33
C ALA A 9 8.38 -7.09 -43.50
N SER A 10 8.68 -7.14 -42.19
CA SER A 10 8.44 -6.14 -41.12
C SER A 10 7.13 -6.37 -40.37
N ALA A 11 7.19 -6.99 -39.19
CA ALA A 11 7.35 -6.32 -37.89
C ALA A 11 6.07 -5.54 -37.55
N SER A 12 5.30 -5.94 -36.55
CA SER A 12 5.68 -5.65 -35.17
C SER A 12 5.24 -6.74 -34.20
N ILE A 13 6.23 -7.19 -33.42
CA ILE A 13 6.07 -7.77 -32.10
C ILE A 13 5.27 -6.77 -31.27
N LEU A 14 4.00 -7.01 -31.03
CA LEU A 14 3.25 -6.31 -29.99
C LEU A 14 3.55 -7.02 -28.65
N PHE A 15 4.82 -6.96 -28.23
CA PHE A 15 5.14 -7.00 -26.81
C PHE A 15 4.67 -5.64 -26.30
N THR A 16 3.42 -5.57 -25.85
CA THR A 16 3.02 -4.50 -24.95
C THR A 16 3.86 -4.69 -23.69
N LEU A 17 4.94 -3.93 -23.63
CA LEU A 17 5.64 -3.54 -22.42
C LEU A 17 4.60 -3.01 -21.42
N LEU A 18 3.97 -3.91 -20.68
CA LEU A 18 3.64 -3.63 -19.30
C LEU A 18 4.98 -3.60 -18.57
N ALA A 19 5.71 -2.49 -18.74
CA ALA A 19 6.66 -2.08 -17.73
C ALA A 19 5.80 -1.94 -16.48
N GLY A 20 5.79 -2.99 -15.67
CA GLY A 20 5.05 -3.05 -14.43
C GLY A 20 5.48 -1.86 -13.62
N CYS A 21 4.57 -0.91 -13.42
CA CYS A 21 4.66 0.04 -12.32
C CYS A 21 4.69 -0.82 -11.06
N SER A 22 5.90 -1.21 -10.64
CA SER A 22 6.06 -1.93 -9.40
C SER A 22 5.47 -1.04 -8.31
N PRO A 23 4.61 -1.55 -7.42
CA PRO A 23 4.11 -0.78 -6.28
C PRO A 23 5.24 -0.11 -5.48
N ALA A 24 6.45 -0.68 -5.51
CA ALA A 24 7.65 -0.10 -4.91
C ALA A 24 8.11 1.24 -5.53
N SER A 25 7.72 1.53 -6.78
CA SER A 25 8.09 2.76 -7.50
C SER A 25 7.06 3.89 -7.39
N LEU A 26 5.87 3.61 -6.83
CA LEU A 26 4.84 4.62 -6.65
C LEU A 26 5.20 5.54 -5.47
N PRO A 27 4.90 6.85 -5.58
CA PRO A 27 5.18 7.80 -4.52
C PRO A 27 4.27 7.57 -3.30
N SER A 28 4.64 8.13 -2.15
CA SER A 28 3.71 8.27 -1.02
C SER A 28 2.61 9.28 -1.35
N ALA A 29 1.42 9.07 -0.78
CA ALA A 29 0.43 10.13 -0.66
C ALA A 29 0.95 11.24 0.29
N GLU A 30 0.54 12.48 0.07
CA GLU A 30 0.81 13.55 1.02
C GLU A 30 -0.08 13.35 2.26
N LEU A 31 0.45 13.63 3.46
CA LEU A 31 -0.28 13.47 4.71
C LEU A 31 -1.26 14.62 4.95
N THR A 32 -2.23 14.76 4.05
CA THR A 32 -3.26 15.80 4.07
C THR A 32 -4.65 15.18 4.15
N VAL A 33 -5.65 15.99 4.54
CA VAL A 33 -7.05 15.55 4.50
C VAL A 33 -7.49 15.25 3.06
N GLN A 34 -7.01 16.03 2.09
CA GLN A 34 -7.39 15.88 0.69
C GLN A 34 -6.97 14.51 0.13
N ASP A 35 -5.72 14.12 0.33
CA ASP A 35 -5.21 12.84 -0.16
C ASP A 35 -5.83 11.66 0.58
N TYR A 36 -6.06 11.80 1.89
CA TYR A 36 -6.82 10.81 2.65
C TYR A 36 -8.23 10.62 2.08
N GLU A 37 -8.97 11.70 1.83
CA GLU A 37 -10.33 11.60 1.28
C GLU A 37 -10.33 11.08 -0.16
N LYS A 38 -9.30 11.38 -0.96
CA LYS A 38 -9.12 10.82 -2.30
C LYS A 38 -9.02 9.29 -2.25
N ILE A 39 -8.21 8.74 -1.34
CA ILE A 39 -8.08 7.30 -1.13
C ILE A 39 -9.37 6.72 -0.54
N ASN A 40 -9.91 7.33 0.51
CA ASN A 40 -11.05 6.79 1.26
C ASN A 40 -12.38 6.85 0.49
N ARG A 41 -12.46 7.68 -0.55
CA ARG A 41 -13.60 7.76 -1.48
C ARG A 41 -13.30 7.11 -2.83
N SER A 42 -12.21 6.35 -2.94
CA SER A 42 -11.90 5.62 -4.17
C SER A 42 -13.08 4.70 -4.53
N PRO A 43 -13.50 4.64 -5.81
CA PRO A 43 -14.57 3.76 -6.25
C PRO A 43 -14.34 2.27 -5.95
N VAL A 44 -13.09 1.87 -5.70
CA VAL A 44 -12.74 0.48 -5.34
C VAL A 44 -13.12 0.13 -3.89
N LEU A 45 -13.48 1.14 -3.08
CA LEU A 45 -13.98 1.01 -1.71
C LEU A 45 -15.51 1.21 -1.66
N ASP A 46 -16.23 0.60 -2.60
CA ASP A 46 -17.69 0.64 -2.61
C ASP A 46 -18.33 -0.17 -1.47
N GLU A 47 -19.65 -0.11 -1.35
CA GLU A 47 -20.40 -0.80 -0.30
C GLU A 47 -20.18 -2.32 -0.33
N GLN A 48 -20.02 -2.92 -1.52
CA GLN A 48 -19.79 -4.35 -1.65
C GLN A 48 -18.39 -4.72 -1.17
N ALA A 49 -17.38 -3.93 -1.55
CA ALA A 49 -16.01 -4.11 -1.10
C ALA A 49 -15.89 -3.97 0.42
N ILE A 50 -16.60 -3.00 1.02
CA ILE A 50 -16.65 -2.82 2.48
C ILE A 50 -17.28 -4.03 3.17
N LYS A 51 -18.41 -4.55 2.66
CA LYS A 51 -19.06 -5.74 3.22
C LYS A 51 -18.14 -6.97 3.13
N GLN A 52 -17.47 -7.16 2.00
CA GLN A 52 -16.53 -8.25 1.82
C GLN A 52 -15.34 -8.12 2.77
N PHE A 53 -14.78 -6.92 2.91
CA PHE A 53 -13.70 -6.65 3.87
C PHE A 53 -14.10 -7.00 5.31
N GLN A 54 -15.30 -6.61 5.74
CA GLN A 54 -15.81 -6.93 7.07
C GLN A 54 -16.00 -8.44 7.27
N TYR A 55 -16.52 -9.14 6.25
CA TYR A 55 -16.66 -10.59 6.26
C TYR A 55 -15.31 -11.29 6.34
N ASP A 56 -14.36 -10.93 5.46
CA ASP A 56 -13.02 -11.52 5.43
C ASP A 56 -12.28 -11.30 6.76
N LEU A 57 -12.42 -10.12 7.36
CA LEU A 57 -11.82 -9.82 8.66
C LEU A 57 -12.46 -10.64 9.79
N TYR A 58 -13.77 -10.87 9.73
CA TYR A 58 -14.47 -11.73 10.67
C TYR A 58 -14.01 -13.20 10.56
N GLU A 59 -13.89 -13.73 9.33
CA GLU A 59 -13.43 -15.10 9.09
C GLU A 59 -11.98 -15.35 9.54
N CYS A 60 -11.13 -14.31 9.55
CA CYS A 60 -9.80 -14.42 10.13
C CYS A 60 -9.82 -14.75 11.63
N GLY A 61 -10.87 -14.37 12.36
CA GLY A 61 -10.93 -14.44 13.82
C GLY A 61 -9.94 -13.47 14.50
N THR A 62 -9.94 -13.42 15.84
CA THR A 62 -9.09 -12.48 16.61
C THR A 62 -7.63 -12.92 16.72
N ASP A 63 -7.36 -14.22 16.59
CA ASP A 63 -6.07 -14.81 16.96
C ASP A 63 -5.14 -15.04 15.75
N ASN A 64 -5.51 -14.52 14.57
CA ASN A 64 -4.76 -14.67 13.33
C ASN A 64 -4.31 -13.32 12.75
N GLU A 65 -3.30 -12.72 13.36
CA GLU A 65 -2.74 -11.42 12.95
C GLU A 65 -2.24 -11.42 11.50
N PHE A 66 -1.72 -12.55 11.01
CA PHE A 66 -1.31 -12.69 9.61
C PHE A 66 -2.49 -12.51 8.65
N CYS A 67 -3.60 -13.22 8.90
CA CYS A 67 -4.81 -13.10 8.10
C CYS A 67 -5.39 -11.68 8.16
N GLN A 68 -5.53 -11.12 9.37
CA GLN A 68 -6.05 -9.77 9.56
C GLN A 68 -5.19 -8.73 8.81
N GLY A 69 -3.86 -8.82 8.94
CA GLY A 69 -2.92 -7.94 8.24
C GLY A 69 -3.10 -8.00 6.73
N LYS A 70 -3.18 -9.21 6.16
CA LYS A 70 -3.42 -9.40 4.71
C LYS A 70 -4.73 -8.77 4.25
N VAL A 71 -5.82 -8.99 4.97
CA VAL A 71 -7.14 -8.45 4.63
C VAL A 71 -7.13 -6.92 4.69
N MET A 72 -6.64 -6.33 5.79
CA MET A 72 -6.55 -4.88 5.96
C MET A 72 -5.63 -4.21 4.93
N TYR A 73 -4.45 -4.80 4.67
CA TYR A 73 -3.54 -4.30 3.65
C TYR A 73 -4.19 -4.37 2.28
N SER A 74 -4.73 -5.53 1.89
CA SER A 74 -5.30 -5.73 0.55
C SER A 74 -6.48 -4.81 0.28
N PHE A 75 -7.30 -4.51 1.29
CA PHE A 75 -8.44 -3.61 1.15
C PHE A 75 -7.99 -2.19 0.82
N TYR A 76 -7.11 -1.59 1.62
CA TYR A 76 -6.65 -0.23 1.38
C TYR A 76 -5.65 -0.13 0.22
N ASN A 77 -4.77 -1.11 0.02
CA ASN A 77 -3.78 -1.07 -1.06
C ASN A 77 -4.43 -0.93 -2.44
N LYS A 78 -5.61 -1.53 -2.66
CA LYS A 78 -6.39 -1.33 -3.89
C LYS A 78 -6.73 0.15 -4.14
N ALA A 79 -7.12 0.87 -3.09
CA ALA A 79 -7.44 2.29 -3.17
C ALA A 79 -6.19 3.15 -3.34
N PHE A 80 -5.11 2.85 -2.62
CA PHE A 80 -3.83 3.55 -2.83
C PHE A 80 -3.35 3.41 -4.28
N LEU A 81 -3.37 2.19 -4.82
CA LEU A 81 -2.96 1.92 -6.20
C LEU A 81 -3.89 2.59 -7.22
N SER A 82 -5.21 2.63 -6.99
CA SER A 82 -6.15 3.33 -7.89
C SER A 82 -5.86 4.82 -7.98
N GLU A 83 -5.40 5.41 -6.88
CA GLU A 83 -5.07 6.83 -6.79
C GLU A 83 -3.62 7.17 -7.17
N GLY A 84 -2.82 6.16 -7.52
CA GLY A 84 -1.43 6.31 -7.97
C GLY A 84 -0.41 6.41 -6.84
N PHE A 85 -0.73 5.90 -5.66
CA PHE A 85 0.11 5.96 -4.46
C PHE A 85 0.56 4.57 -4.00
N SER A 86 1.69 4.52 -3.30
CA SER A 86 2.13 3.34 -2.54
C SER A 86 1.67 3.43 -1.10
N GLN A 87 0.92 2.43 -0.63
CA GLN A 87 0.50 2.37 0.78
C GLN A 87 1.71 2.23 1.72
N VAL A 88 2.71 1.43 1.35
CA VAL A 88 3.92 1.24 2.17
C VAL A 88 4.79 2.49 2.19
N GLN A 89 4.99 3.16 1.05
CA GLN A 89 5.74 4.41 1.05
C GLN A 89 5.02 5.49 1.88
N THR A 90 3.69 5.50 1.85
CA THR A 90 2.90 6.40 2.71
C THR A 90 3.04 6.03 4.18
N ALA A 91 3.11 4.74 4.53
CA ALA A 91 3.39 4.31 5.90
C ALA A 91 4.78 4.76 6.39
N ILE A 92 5.80 4.72 5.54
CA ILE A 92 7.14 5.24 5.85
C ILE A 92 7.10 6.75 6.13
N THR A 93 6.46 7.51 5.24
CA THR A 93 6.29 8.97 5.38
C THR A 93 5.51 9.30 6.66
N TYR A 94 4.39 8.61 6.91
CA TYR A 94 3.58 8.76 8.12
C TYR A 94 4.37 8.45 9.39
N SER A 95 5.08 7.32 9.44
CA SER A 95 5.87 6.95 10.62
C SER A 95 6.95 7.97 10.93
N SER A 96 7.62 8.51 9.90
CA SER A 96 8.63 9.56 10.05
C SER A 96 8.03 10.85 10.58
N TRP A 97 6.89 11.28 10.02
CA TRP A 97 6.15 12.44 10.48
C TRP A 97 5.68 12.28 11.93
N ALA A 98 5.06 11.14 12.27
CA ALA A 98 4.57 10.83 13.61
C ALA A 98 5.71 10.82 14.65
N ALA A 99 6.87 10.26 14.31
CA ALA A 99 8.05 10.29 15.17
C ALA A 99 8.56 11.72 15.41
N SER A 100 8.50 12.59 14.40
CA SER A 100 8.88 14.01 14.56
C SER A 100 7.92 14.77 15.47
N MET A 101 6.63 14.39 15.49
CA MET A 101 5.62 15.00 16.34
C MET A 101 5.70 14.58 17.81
N LYS A 102 6.26 13.42 18.14
CA LYS A 102 6.42 12.95 19.54
C LYS A 102 7.16 13.97 20.42
N ASN A 103 8.03 14.77 19.81
CA ASN A 103 8.82 15.81 20.49
C ASN A 103 8.21 17.22 20.37
N ALA A 104 7.12 17.38 19.63
CA ALA A 104 6.39 18.64 19.50
C ALA A 104 5.20 18.63 20.46
N GLU A 105 4.89 19.77 21.08
CA GLU A 105 3.62 19.93 21.80
C GLU A 105 2.47 19.90 20.80
N VAL A 106 1.91 18.71 20.56
CA VAL A 106 0.74 18.51 19.71
C VAL A 106 -0.50 19.02 20.44
N ASN A 107 -0.76 20.33 20.30
CA ASN A 107 -1.92 21.02 20.89
C ASN A 107 -3.07 21.26 19.89
N ASP A 108 -3.01 20.69 18.69
CA ASP A 108 -4.03 20.87 17.65
C ASP A 108 -4.89 19.61 17.46
N GLY A 109 -6.16 19.70 17.83
CA GLY A 109 -7.14 18.62 17.67
C GLY A 109 -7.35 18.19 16.22
N ALA A 110 -7.17 19.09 15.24
CA ALA A 110 -7.29 18.74 13.83
C ALA A 110 -6.14 17.81 13.38
N MET A 111 -4.93 18.04 13.90
CA MET A 111 -3.77 17.20 13.59
C MET A 111 -3.92 15.80 14.18
N LEU A 112 -4.48 15.68 15.39
CA LEU A 112 -4.79 14.38 15.99
C LEU A 112 -5.80 13.57 15.16
N VAL A 113 -6.86 14.23 14.67
CA VAL A 113 -7.86 13.58 13.81
C VAL A 113 -7.22 13.10 12.50
N LEU A 114 -6.36 13.92 11.90
CA LEU A 114 -5.63 13.55 10.68
C LEU A 114 -4.70 12.36 10.93
N ALA A 115 -3.97 12.35 12.05
CA ALA A 115 -3.11 11.23 12.43
C ALA A 115 -3.90 9.93 12.58
N GLN A 116 -5.06 9.97 13.26
CA GLN A 116 -5.93 8.80 13.43
C GLN A 116 -6.45 8.27 12.09
N LYS A 117 -6.88 9.15 11.18
CA LYS A 117 -7.32 8.79 9.83
C LYS A 117 -6.24 8.02 9.06
N TRP A 118 -5.02 8.55 9.03
CA TRP A 118 -3.90 7.87 8.37
C TRP A 118 -3.50 6.58 9.07
N ALA A 119 -3.46 6.55 10.40
CA ALA A 119 -3.17 5.33 11.16
C ALA A 119 -4.13 4.19 10.79
N GLN A 120 -5.43 4.50 10.64
CA GLN A 120 -6.43 3.52 10.23
C GLN A 120 -6.18 3.01 8.80
N ALA A 121 -5.96 3.91 7.84
CA ALA A 121 -5.70 3.54 6.44
C ALA A 121 -4.41 2.74 6.24
N LEU A 122 -3.47 2.84 7.17
CA LEU A 122 -2.15 2.20 7.13
C LEU A 122 -2.05 0.98 8.05
N MET A 123 -3.09 0.67 8.82
CA MET A 123 -3.07 -0.37 9.87
C MET A 123 -2.61 -1.73 9.34
N GLY A 124 -3.09 -2.14 8.15
CA GLY A 124 -2.68 -3.39 7.52
C GLY A 124 -1.17 -3.49 7.26
N VAL A 125 -0.51 -2.37 6.92
CA VAL A 125 0.96 -2.34 6.75
C VAL A 125 1.64 -2.63 8.09
N TYR A 126 1.21 -1.97 9.16
CA TYR A 126 1.83 -2.13 10.48
C TYR A 126 1.60 -3.53 11.06
N THR A 127 0.39 -4.06 10.95
CA THR A 127 0.10 -5.45 11.34
C THR A 127 1.00 -6.41 10.58
N CYS A 128 1.20 -6.19 9.26
CA CYS A 128 2.03 -7.10 8.48
C CYS A 128 3.52 -6.98 8.77
N VAL A 129 4.03 -5.79 9.02
CA VAL A 129 5.44 -5.56 9.36
C VAL A 129 5.79 -6.15 10.74
N GLY A 130 4.82 -6.24 11.65
CA GLY A 130 4.96 -6.91 12.95
C GLY A 130 5.01 -8.45 12.86
N SER A 131 4.58 -9.05 11.75
CA SER A 131 4.54 -10.49 11.54
C SER A 131 5.56 -10.93 10.47
N VAL A 132 6.39 -11.93 10.77
CA VAL A 132 7.35 -12.49 9.79
C VAL A 132 6.61 -13.06 8.58
N GLU A 133 5.54 -13.81 8.81
CA GLU A 133 4.75 -14.42 7.73
C GLU A 133 4.09 -13.36 6.84
N CYS A 134 3.50 -12.30 7.43
CA CYS A 134 2.90 -11.26 6.60
C CYS A 134 3.94 -10.39 5.90
N THR A 135 5.07 -10.10 6.56
CA THR A 135 6.17 -9.37 5.92
C THR A 135 6.67 -10.10 4.67
N ASN A 136 6.87 -11.43 4.77
CA ASN A 136 7.30 -12.23 3.63
C ASN A 136 6.27 -12.18 2.49
N TRP A 137 4.98 -12.24 2.83
CA TRP A 137 3.89 -12.09 1.87
C TRP A 137 3.88 -10.72 1.17
N LEU A 138 4.13 -9.62 1.88
CA LEU A 138 4.25 -8.28 1.28
C LEU A 138 5.36 -8.23 0.23
N VAL A 139 6.51 -8.84 0.53
CA VAL A 139 7.67 -8.84 -0.37
C VAL A 139 7.42 -9.75 -1.58
N SER A 140 6.93 -10.98 -1.35
CA SER A 140 6.82 -11.98 -2.42
C SER A 140 5.60 -11.78 -3.33
N GLU A 141 4.47 -11.31 -2.78
CA GLU A 141 3.20 -11.25 -3.52
C GLU A 141 2.71 -9.83 -3.78
N GLN A 142 3.08 -8.84 -2.96
CA GLN A 142 2.61 -7.46 -3.12
C GLN A 142 3.64 -6.53 -3.77
N GLY A 143 4.82 -7.04 -4.10
CA GLY A 143 5.88 -6.28 -4.78
C GLY A 143 6.47 -5.16 -3.92
N VAL A 144 6.37 -5.27 -2.59
CA VAL A 144 7.04 -4.37 -1.65
C VAL A 144 8.51 -4.74 -1.57
N SER A 145 9.41 -3.76 -1.63
CA SER A 145 10.84 -4.05 -1.55
C SER A 145 11.31 -4.35 -0.12
N GLU A 146 12.33 -5.20 0.04
CA GLU A 146 12.97 -5.44 1.33
C GLU A 146 13.54 -4.15 1.96
N ALA A 147 14.01 -3.22 1.11
CA ALA A 147 14.49 -1.91 1.54
C ALA A 147 13.38 -1.10 2.23
N GLN A 148 12.18 -1.06 1.66
CA GLN A 148 11.03 -0.38 2.26
C GLN A 148 10.60 -1.03 3.58
N ILE A 149 10.61 -2.36 3.66
CA ILE A 149 10.33 -3.07 4.91
C ILE A 149 11.36 -2.72 5.99
N THR A 150 12.64 -2.72 5.63
CA THR A 150 13.74 -2.40 6.54
C THR A 150 13.64 -0.97 7.05
N GLU A 151 13.47 0.00 6.15
CA GLU A 151 13.31 1.41 6.50
C GLU A 151 12.15 1.63 7.46
N LEU A 152 10.99 1.02 7.18
CA LEU A 152 9.81 1.14 8.03
C LEU A 152 10.06 0.55 9.43
N LYS A 153 10.68 -0.63 9.51
CA LYS A 153 11.03 -1.26 10.79
C LYS A 153 12.00 -0.41 11.60
N ASP A 154 13.00 0.17 10.95
CA ASP A 154 13.98 1.03 11.62
C ASP A 154 13.34 2.28 12.23
N ILE A 155 12.41 2.91 11.51
CA ILE A 155 11.65 4.07 12.02
C ILE A 155 10.81 3.67 13.24
N ILE A 156 10.08 2.55 13.16
CA ILE A 156 9.21 2.07 14.25
C ILE A 156 10.04 1.72 15.49
N ASN A 157 11.15 1.00 15.31
CA ASN A 157 12.03 0.61 16.41
C ASN A 157 12.62 1.84 17.12
N LYS A 158 13.06 2.84 16.36
CA LYS A 158 13.59 4.09 16.91
C LYS A 158 12.54 4.92 17.65
N ALA A 159 11.27 4.85 17.26
CA ALA A 159 10.19 5.57 17.94
C ALA A 159 9.82 4.92 19.29
N ASN A 160 10.09 3.62 19.45
CA ASN A 160 9.76 2.82 20.64
C ASN A 160 10.92 2.69 21.65
N SER A 161 12.15 2.98 21.24
CA SER A 161 13.31 3.15 22.13
C SER A 161 13.28 4.49 22.86
#